data_AF-A0A0G4LTV4-F1
#
_entry.id   AF-A0A0G4LTV4-F1
#
_cell.length_a   1.000
_cell.length_b   1.000
_cell.length_c   1.000
_cell.angle_alpha   90.00
_cell.angle_beta   90.00
_cell.angle_gamma   90.00
#
_symmetry.space_group_name_H-M   'P 1'
#
loop_
_entity.id
_entity.type
_entity.pdbx_description
1 polymer ?
#
loop_
_entity_poly.entity_id
_entity_poly.type
_entity_poly.pdbx_seq_one_letter_code
_entity_poly.pdbx_strand_id
1 'polypeptide(L)'
;MADQPVPEDQKVDKDVKPKVVITFGPDEAAYSRGFVLDFGSHNVGYVSFHLGAEGLNMNTPARLRLTLGEVINVDWVPTDVAIPRRHAFRPLRVQTFDTSPKCKMKFGGIVTRSESAVPPDHPVEPCPVPETNDDGAKLLRRINAATRDHDTGRELWQTVLSSTKAALAYIGEEGIFSRGAWSGWKFLDWAKELDRDAGMYGLVILGIAGLDGT
;
A
#
# COMPACT_ATOMS: atom_id res chain seq x y z
N MET A 1 6.10 -34.22 -24.60
CA MET A 1 6.21 -32.79 -24.23
C MET A 1 6.72 -32.78 -22.79
N ALA A 2 7.98 -32.41 -22.57
CA ALA A 2 8.58 -32.42 -21.25
C ALA A 2 8.11 -31.18 -20.47
N ASP A 3 7.65 -31.41 -19.24
CA ASP A 3 7.25 -30.36 -18.30
C ASP A 3 8.45 -29.45 -18.01
N GLN A 4 8.28 -28.14 -18.19
CA GLN A 4 9.31 -27.17 -17.85
C GLN A 4 9.31 -26.93 -16.33
N PRO A 5 10.48 -26.81 -15.68
CA PRO A 5 10.55 -26.55 -14.25
C PRO A 5 9.98 -25.16 -13.91
N VAL A 6 9.16 -25.09 -12.85
CA VAL A 6 8.53 -23.86 -12.36
C VAL A 6 9.62 -22.86 -11.90
N PRO A 7 9.53 -21.57 -12.29
CA PRO A 7 10.45 -20.51 -11.88
C PRO A 7 10.63 -20.40 -10.36
N GLU A 8 11.83 -20.06 -9.93
CA GLU A 8 12.23 -20.10 -8.51
C GLU A 8 11.49 -19.08 -7.62
N ASP A 9 11.03 -17.99 -8.22
CA ASP A 9 10.18 -16.95 -7.64
C ASP A 9 8.70 -17.39 -7.46
N GLN A 10 8.31 -18.49 -8.11
CA GLN A 10 7.00 -19.14 -7.96
C GLN A 10 7.03 -20.38 -7.06
N LYS A 11 8.19 -20.75 -6.50
CA LYS A 11 8.26 -21.82 -5.50
C LYS A 11 7.65 -21.30 -4.20
N VAL A 12 6.44 -21.75 -3.89
CA VAL A 12 5.83 -21.59 -2.57
C VAL A 12 6.73 -22.32 -1.57
N ASP A 13 7.33 -21.57 -0.64
CA ASP A 13 8.12 -22.12 0.44
C ASP A 13 7.24 -23.06 1.28
N LYS A 14 7.52 -24.36 1.17
CA LYS A 14 6.74 -25.43 1.80
C LYS A 14 6.95 -25.51 3.32
N ASP A 15 7.93 -24.77 3.85
CA ASP A 15 8.32 -24.82 5.26
C ASP A 15 7.84 -23.62 6.09
N VAL A 16 7.06 -22.71 5.52
CA VAL A 16 6.35 -21.69 6.30
C VAL A 16 5.20 -22.35 7.06
N LYS A 17 5.48 -22.82 8.28
CA LYS A 17 4.45 -23.25 9.22
C LYS A 17 3.43 -22.11 9.36
N PRO A 18 2.15 -22.30 9.00
CA PRO A 18 1.15 -21.24 9.10
C PRO A 18 1.09 -20.78 10.55
N LYS A 19 1.46 -19.52 10.81
CA LYS A 19 1.61 -19.03 12.18
C LYS A 19 0.28 -18.90 12.94
N VAL A 20 -0.85 -19.15 12.29
CA VAL A 20 -2.14 -19.42 12.94
C VAL A 20 -2.93 -20.39 12.05
N VAL A 21 -2.89 -21.69 12.33
CA VAL A 21 -3.90 -22.61 11.79
C VAL A 21 -5.15 -22.40 12.63
N ILE A 22 -6.11 -21.60 12.16
CA ILE A 22 -7.45 -21.64 12.75
C ILE A 22 -8.09 -22.95 12.27
N THR A 23 -7.79 -24.02 13.02
CA THR A 23 -8.52 -25.28 12.92
C THR A 23 -9.79 -25.10 13.72
N PHE A 24 -10.87 -24.78 13.02
CA PHE A 24 -12.23 -24.99 13.51
C PHE A 24 -12.34 -26.44 14.02
N GLY A 25 -12.55 -26.60 15.33
CA GLY A 25 -12.72 -27.91 15.96
C GLY A 25 -13.96 -28.63 15.41
N PRO A 26 -14.14 -29.94 15.66
CA PRO A 26 -15.29 -30.70 15.15
C PRO A 26 -16.65 -30.07 15.51
N ASP A 27 -16.71 -29.28 16.59
CA ASP A 27 -17.92 -28.61 17.08
C ASP A 27 -17.94 -27.07 16.86
N GLU A 28 -16.84 -26.47 16.43
CA GLU A 28 -16.77 -25.05 16.07
C GLU A 28 -16.53 -24.96 14.57
N ALA A 29 -17.57 -24.91 13.75
CA ALA A 29 -17.41 -24.39 12.40
C ALA A 29 -18.18 -23.08 12.25
N ALA A 30 -17.56 -22.13 11.55
CA ALA A 30 -18.25 -20.99 10.98
C ALA A 30 -19.18 -21.47 9.87
N TYR A 31 -20.24 -22.17 10.26
CA TYR A 31 -21.23 -22.72 9.36
C TYR A 31 -21.97 -21.56 8.68
N SER A 32 -21.84 -21.52 7.35
CA SER A 32 -22.76 -20.93 6.37
C SER A 32 -22.95 -19.40 6.24
N ARG A 33 -22.18 -18.51 6.89
CA ARG A 33 -22.31 -17.04 6.64
C ARG A 33 -21.02 -16.22 6.50
N GLY A 34 -19.88 -16.81 6.80
CA GLY A 34 -18.58 -16.14 6.77
C GLY A 34 -18.04 -15.75 8.15
N PHE A 35 -16.76 -15.39 8.19
CA PHE A 35 -16.00 -15.04 9.39
C PHE A 35 -15.15 -13.81 9.14
N VAL A 36 -14.65 -13.19 10.22
CA VAL A 36 -13.68 -12.10 10.19
C VAL A 36 -12.42 -12.57 10.88
N LEU A 37 -11.28 -12.41 10.23
CA LEU A 37 -9.96 -12.70 10.74
C LEU A 37 -9.24 -11.37 11.03
N ASP A 38 -8.85 -11.14 12.27
CA ASP A 38 -7.96 -10.01 12.62
C ASP A 38 -6.53 -10.51 12.69
N PHE A 39 -5.65 -9.95 11.86
CA PHE A 39 -4.22 -10.27 11.86
C PHE A 39 -3.44 -9.48 12.91
N GLY A 40 -4.10 -8.62 13.69
CA GLY A 40 -3.51 -7.83 14.78
C GLY A 40 -2.79 -6.56 14.31
N SER A 41 -2.22 -6.57 13.11
CA SER A 41 -1.53 -5.43 12.48
C SER A 41 -2.15 -5.06 11.13
N HIS A 42 -1.83 -3.85 10.65
CA HIS A 42 -2.13 -3.45 9.28
C HIS A 42 -1.15 -4.14 8.32
N ASN A 43 -1.67 -4.88 7.36
CA ASN A 43 -0.90 -5.63 6.38
C ASN A 43 -1.11 -5.06 4.98
N VAL A 44 -0.05 -5.05 4.19
CA VAL A 44 -0.08 -4.67 2.77
C VAL A 44 0.55 -5.81 1.97
N GLY A 45 -0.25 -6.55 1.23
CA GLY A 45 0.23 -7.78 0.60
C GLY A 45 -0.85 -8.67 0.01
N TYR A 46 -0.54 -9.96 -0.03
CA TYR A 46 -1.36 -11.01 -0.64
C TYR A 46 -1.91 -11.95 0.43
N VAL A 47 -3.07 -12.53 0.15
CA VAL A 47 -3.72 -13.53 1.02
C VAL A 47 -3.78 -14.85 0.28
N SER A 48 -3.52 -15.95 0.97
CA SER A 48 -3.76 -17.30 0.47
C SER A 48 -4.35 -18.18 1.57
N PHE A 49 -5.10 -19.20 1.16
CA PHE A 49 -5.68 -20.18 2.08
C PHE A 49 -5.99 -21.50 1.36
N HIS A 50 -6.05 -22.58 2.13
CA HIS A 50 -6.51 -23.87 1.67
C HIS A 50 -8.05 -23.96 1.83
N LEU A 51 -8.74 -24.33 0.77
CA LEU A 51 -10.19 -24.56 0.78
C LEU A 51 -10.49 -26.03 0.55
N GLY A 52 -11.07 -26.68 1.56
CA GLY A 52 -11.63 -28.02 1.48
C GLY A 52 -13.16 -28.03 1.57
N ALA A 53 -13.75 -29.22 1.50
CA ALA A 53 -15.16 -29.41 1.79
C ALA A 53 -15.41 -30.67 2.62
N GLU A 54 -16.49 -30.64 3.40
CA GLU A 54 -17.00 -31.75 4.19
C GLU A 54 -18.43 -32.08 3.78
N GLY A 55 -18.75 -33.38 3.68
CA GLY A 55 -20.06 -33.86 3.24
C GLY A 55 -19.97 -34.66 1.93
N LEU A 56 -21.01 -34.58 1.12
CA LEU A 56 -21.03 -35.23 -0.20
C LEU A 56 -20.18 -34.45 -1.22
N ASN A 57 -19.92 -35.08 -2.37
CA ASN A 57 -19.20 -34.45 -3.47
C ASN A 57 -19.81 -33.09 -3.86
N MET A 58 -18.96 -32.08 -3.96
CA MET A 58 -19.34 -30.76 -4.43
C MET A 58 -19.79 -30.85 -5.89
N ASN A 59 -21.03 -30.46 -6.16
CA ASN A 59 -21.64 -30.55 -7.50
C ASN A 59 -22.00 -29.18 -8.09
N THR A 60 -21.68 -28.09 -7.40
CA THR A 60 -21.78 -26.71 -7.89
C THR A 60 -20.58 -25.91 -7.36
N PRO A 61 -20.06 -24.93 -8.11
CA PRO A 61 -18.95 -24.09 -7.65
C PRO A 61 -19.26 -23.38 -6.33
N ALA A 62 -18.22 -23.15 -5.53
CA ALA A 62 -18.29 -22.33 -4.34
C ALA A 62 -17.93 -20.87 -4.67
N ARG A 63 -18.87 -19.96 -4.44
CA ARG A 63 -18.66 -18.52 -4.59
C ARG A 63 -18.31 -17.90 -3.25
N LEU A 64 -17.11 -17.36 -3.14
CA LEU A 64 -16.59 -16.70 -1.95
C LEU A 64 -16.51 -15.19 -2.17
N ARG A 65 -16.93 -14.41 -1.18
CA ARG A 65 -16.75 -12.95 -1.13
C ARG A 65 -15.74 -12.60 -0.06
N LEU A 66 -14.67 -11.92 -0.46
CA LEU A 66 -13.68 -11.35 0.45
C LEU A 66 -13.94 -9.84 0.56
N THR A 67 -14.04 -9.32 1.78
CA THR A 67 -14.25 -7.87 2.00
C THR A 67 -12.93 -7.10 1.87
N LEU A 68 -12.30 -7.29 0.71
CA LEU A 68 -11.22 -6.50 0.13
C LEU A 68 -11.65 -5.92 -1.22
N GLY A 69 -12.96 -6.03 -1.54
CA GLY A 69 -13.54 -5.72 -2.84
C GLY A 69 -13.43 -6.86 -3.86
N GLU A 70 -13.27 -8.12 -3.42
CA GLU A 70 -13.06 -9.26 -4.32
C GLU A 70 -14.08 -10.39 -4.12
N VAL A 71 -14.39 -11.08 -5.22
CA VAL A 71 -15.28 -12.24 -5.28
C VAL A 71 -14.61 -13.31 -6.12
N ILE A 72 -14.56 -14.53 -5.60
CA ILE A 72 -13.85 -15.66 -6.20
C ILE A 72 -14.86 -16.80 -6.39
N ASN A 73 -14.79 -17.47 -7.53
CA ASN A 73 -15.50 -18.71 -7.77
C ASN A 73 -14.48 -19.85 -7.75
N VAL A 74 -14.79 -20.91 -7.02
CA VAL A 74 -13.96 -22.10 -6.90
C VAL A 74 -14.74 -23.29 -7.43
N ASP A 75 -14.26 -23.88 -8.51
CA ASP A 75 -14.98 -24.95 -9.23
C ASP A 75 -14.76 -26.34 -8.61
N TRP A 76 -13.62 -26.58 -7.95
CA TRP A 76 -13.30 -27.84 -7.28
C TRP A 76 -12.60 -27.62 -5.95
N VAL A 77 -12.78 -28.58 -5.04
CA VAL A 77 -12.16 -28.65 -3.71
C VAL A 77 -11.73 -30.10 -3.44
N PRO A 78 -10.66 -30.37 -2.67
CA PRO A 78 -9.77 -29.39 -2.03
C PRO A 78 -8.87 -28.64 -3.03
N THR A 79 -8.60 -27.36 -2.77
CA THR A 79 -7.69 -26.54 -3.57
C THR A 79 -7.08 -25.41 -2.75
N ASP A 80 -5.91 -24.93 -3.18
CA ASP A 80 -5.30 -23.72 -2.63
C ASP A 80 -5.80 -22.49 -3.41
N VAL A 81 -6.29 -21.50 -2.66
CA VAL A 81 -6.80 -20.24 -3.21
C VAL A 81 -5.81 -19.14 -2.87
N ALA A 82 -5.24 -18.52 -3.91
CA ALA A 82 -4.38 -17.35 -3.78
C ALA A 82 -5.07 -16.12 -4.37
N ILE A 83 -5.05 -15.02 -3.63
CA ILE A 83 -5.58 -13.74 -4.08
C ILE A 83 -4.51 -13.04 -4.93
N PRO A 84 -4.75 -12.81 -6.24
CA PRO A 84 -3.70 -12.30 -7.13
C PRO A 84 -3.44 -10.81 -6.94
N ARG A 85 -4.39 -10.05 -6.38
CA ARG A 85 -4.24 -8.61 -6.18
C ARG A 85 -3.64 -8.32 -4.81
N ARG A 86 -2.79 -7.31 -4.75
CA ARG A 86 -2.25 -6.77 -3.51
C ARG A 86 -3.28 -5.85 -2.85
N HIS A 87 -3.46 -6.02 -1.53
CA HIS A 87 -4.43 -5.27 -0.74
C HIS A 87 -3.78 -4.68 0.52
N ALA A 88 -4.34 -3.57 0.99
CA ALA A 88 -4.07 -3.02 2.31
C ALA A 88 -5.25 -3.33 3.24
N PHE A 89 -5.02 -4.07 4.33
CA PHE A 89 -6.09 -4.54 5.22
C PHE A 89 -5.58 -4.80 6.64
N ARG A 90 -6.51 -4.82 7.61
CA ARG A 90 -6.24 -5.29 8.98
C ARG A 90 -7.17 -6.46 9.31
N PRO A 91 -8.51 -6.27 9.34
CA PRO A 91 -9.42 -7.39 9.33
C PRO A 91 -9.65 -7.89 7.91
N LEU A 92 -9.70 -9.21 7.74
CA LEU A 92 -10.16 -9.88 6.54
C LEU A 92 -11.49 -10.58 6.82
N ARG A 93 -12.55 -10.14 6.15
CA ARG A 93 -13.83 -10.87 6.18
C ARG A 93 -13.96 -11.78 4.98
N VAL A 94 -14.17 -13.07 5.22
CA VAL A 94 -14.42 -14.10 4.19
C VAL A 94 -15.86 -14.58 4.35
N GLN A 95 -16.62 -14.62 3.26
CA GLN A 95 -18.01 -15.07 3.26
C GLN A 95 -18.26 -16.07 2.14
N THR A 96 -18.92 -17.17 2.46
CA THR A 96 -19.48 -18.06 1.44
C THR A 96 -20.79 -17.43 0.95
N PHE A 97 -20.80 -17.03 -0.32
CA PHE A 97 -21.94 -16.40 -0.97
C PHE A 97 -22.87 -17.44 -1.60
N ASP A 98 -22.30 -18.46 -2.24
CA ASP A 98 -23.03 -19.58 -2.83
C ASP A 98 -22.19 -20.86 -2.78
N THR A 99 -22.83 -22.02 -2.62
CA THR A 99 -22.18 -23.33 -2.52
C THR A 99 -23.22 -24.43 -2.69
N SER A 100 -22.78 -25.64 -3.05
CA SER A 100 -23.68 -26.80 -3.07
C SER A 100 -24.30 -27.01 -1.68
N PRO A 101 -25.63 -27.23 -1.58
CA PRO A 101 -26.30 -27.51 -0.32
C PRO A 101 -25.82 -28.79 0.38
N LYS A 102 -25.13 -29.68 -0.37
CA LYS A 102 -24.73 -31.01 0.08
C LYS A 102 -23.33 -31.06 0.71
N CYS A 103 -22.58 -29.96 0.63
CA CYS A 103 -21.23 -29.86 1.16
C CYS A 103 -21.03 -28.55 1.93
N LYS A 104 -20.18 -28.61 2.95
CA LYS A 104 -19.79 -27.47 3.78
C LYS A 104 -18.35 -27.11 3.48
N MET A 105 -18.05 -25.83 3.28
CA MET A 105 -16.70 -25.36 3.00
C MET A 105 -15.85 -25.34 4.27
N LYS A 106 -14.62 -25.86 4.18
CA LYS A 106 -13.62 -25.86 5.25
C LYS A 106 -12.45 -24.99 4.84
N PHE A 107 -12.16 -23.97 5.64
CA PHE A 107 -11.01 -23.08 5.44
C PHE A 107 -9.85 -23.54 6.32
N GLY A 108 -8.64 -23.57 5.77
CA GLY A 108 -7.43 -23.93 6.49
C GLY A 108 -6.23 -23.14 5.99
N GLY A 109 -5.16 -23.10 6.78
CA GLY A 109 -3.88 -22.50 6.36
C GLY A 109 -4.00 -21.07 5.82
N ILE A 110 -4.81 -20.22 6.44
CA ILE A 110 -4.96 -18.82 6.01
C ILE A 110 -3.66 -18.09 6.34
N VAL A 111 -2.98 -17.59 5.32
CA VAL A 111 -1.69 -16.90 5.42
C VAL A 111 -1.76 -15.57 4.68
N THR A 112 -1.07 -14.58 5.22
CA THR A 112 -0.82 -13.28 4.58
C THR A 112 0.67 -13.15 4.28
N ARG A 113 1.00 -12.81 3.05
CA ARG A 113 2.35 -12.41 2.64
C ARG A 113 2.39 -10.89 2.50
N SER A 114 2.96 -10.21 3.48
CA SER A 114 3.16 -8.77 3.44
C SER A 114 4.41 -8.39 2.64
N GLU A 115 4.34 -7.29 1.92
CA GLU A 115 5.45 -6.75 1.12
C GLU A 115 5.85 -5.36 1.60
N SER A 116 7.16 -5.15 1.73
CA SER A 116 7.77 -3.89 2.13
C SER A 116 9.08 -3.70 1.37
N ALA A 117 9.37 -2.46 0.98
CA ALA A 117 10.68 -2.08 0.46
C ALA A 117 11.73 -1.98 1.60
N VAL A 118 11.27 -1.95 2.85
CA VAL A 118 12.10 -1.92 4.05
C VAL A 118 12.15 -3.32 4.66
N PRO A 119 13.34 -3.92 4.84
CA PRO A 119 13.49 -5.22 5.50
C PRO A 119 12.87 -5.24 6.92
N PRO A 120 12.36 -6.39 7.41
CA PRO A 120 11.72 -6.48 8.72
C PRO A 120 12.63 -6.12 9.89
N ASP A 121 13.93 -6.28 9.71
CA ASP A 121 15.01 -6.03 10.67
C ASP A 121 15.65 -4.64 10.53
N HIS A 122 15.16 -3.82 9.59
CA HIS A 122 15.68 -2.47 9.44
C HIS A 122 15.29 -1.61 10.65
N PRO A 123 16.26 -0.98 11.34
CA PRO A 123 15.96 -0.10 12.45
C PRO A 123 15.11 1.07 11.95
N VAL A 124 13.90 1.19 12.50
CA VAL A 124 13.06 2.36 12.26
C VAL A 124 13.56 3.45 13.20
N GLU A 125 14.45 4.32 12.71
CA GLU A 125 14.69 5.57 13.41
C GLU A 125 13.38 6.38 13.40
N PRO A 126 12.90 6.88 14.56
CA PRO A 126 11.75 7.76 14.60
C PRO A 126 12.00 8.91 13.63
N CYS A 127 11.07 9.16 12.71
CA CYS A 127 11.17 10.34 11.86
C CYS A 127 11.25 11.55 12.80
N PRO A 128 12.37 12.33 12.81
CA PRO A 128 12.47 13.48 13.68
C PRO A 128 11.32 14.41 13.32
N VAL A 129 10.41 14.61 14.27
CA VAL A 129 9.30 15.54 14.12
C VAL A 129 9.92 16.92 13.96
N PRO A 130 9.73 17.61 12.84
CA PRO A 130 10.28 18.95 12.68
C PRO A 130 9.75 19.83 13.81
N GLU A 131 10.65 20.33 14.66
CA GLU A 131 10.29 21.20 15.79
C GLU A 131 9.80 22.57 15.32
N THR A 132 9.99 22.91 14.03
CA THR A 132 9.62 24.22 13.45
C THR A 132 9.12 24.11 12.00
N ASN A 133 8.27 25.07 11.60
CA ASN A 133 7.75 25.18 10.23
C ASN A 133 8.81 25.59 9.18
N ASP A 134 10.05 25.93 9.60
CA ASP A 134 11.18 26.26 8.71
C ASP A 134 11.80 25.04 8.02
N ASP A 135 11.33 23.84 8.34
CA ASP A 135 11.94 22.57 7.90
C ASP A 135 11.58 22.14 6.47
N GLY A 136 10.73 22.91 5.75
CA GLY A 136 10.36 22.62 4.36
C GLY A 136 11.50 22.85 3.33
N ALA A 137 12.31 23.91 3.49
CA ALA A 137 13.52 24.13 2.68
C ALA A 137 14.60 23.07 2.92
N LYS A 138 14.47 22.30 4.02
CA LYS A 138 15.46 21.31 4.40
C LYS A 138 15.28 19.98 3.68
N LEU A 139 14.27 19.75 2.84
CA LEU A 139 14.11 18.42 2.21
C LEU A 139 15.29 18.06 1.29
N LEU A 140 15.66 18.95 0.35
CA LEU A 140 16.84 18.73 -0.51
C LEU A 140 18.15 18.72 0.29
N ARG A 141 18.26 19.57 1.31
CA ARG A 141 19.42 19.58 2.23
C ARG A 141 19.51 18.31 3.07
N ARG A 142 18.38 17.72 3.49
CA ARG A 142 18.30 16.48 4.26
C ARG A 142 18.62 15.28 3.38
N ILE A 143 18.13 15.25 2.14
CA ILE A 143 18.52 14.21 1.18
C ILE A 143 20.03 14.32 0.95
N ASN A 144 20.56 15.49 0.60
CA ASN A 144 22.00 15.66 0.40
C ASN A 144 22.83 15.41 1.67
N ALA A 145 22.36 15.77 2.86
CA ALA A 145 23.06 15.50 4.11
C ALA A 145 23.03 14.00 4.49
N ALA A 146 21.93 13.31 4.18
CA ALA A 146 21.74 11.88 4.46
C ALA A 146 22.44 10.98 3.44
N THR A 147 22.41 11.34 2.15
CA THR A 147 22.99 10.54 1.07
C THR A 147 24.41 10.98 0.69
N ARG A 148 24.74 12.27 0.88
CA ARG A 148 25.96 12.94 0.38
C ARG A 148 26.22 12.70 -1.11
N ASP A 149 25.15 12.43 -1.86
CA ASP A 149 25.21 12.14 -3.28
C ASP A 149 25.19 13.44 -4.09
N HIS A 150 26.37 14.05 -4.17
CA HIS A 150 26.60 15.28 -4.92
C HIS A 150 26.50 15.09 -6.45
N ASP A 151 26.67 13.87 -6.95
CA ASP A 151 26.56 13.56 -8.38
C ASP A 151 25.11 13.62 -8.84
N THR A 152 24.19 12.94 -8.13
CA THR A 152 22.74 13.04 -8.39
C THR A 152 22.24 14.48 -8.23
N GLY A 153 22.77 15.21 -7.24
CA GLY A 153 22.45 16.63 -7.05
C GLY A 153 22.83 17.51 -8.26
N ARG A 154 24.00 17.26 -8.87
CA ARG A 154 24.44 17.96 -10.09
C ARG A 154 23.57 17.61 -11.29
N GLU A 155 23.22 16.33 -11.45
CA GLU A 155 22.39 15.87 -12.57
C GLU A 155 20.99 16.50 -12.53
N LEU A 156 20.37 16.58 -11.34
CA LEU A 156 19.02 17.10 -11.17
C LEU A 156 18.94 18.63 -11.06
N TRP A 157 20.07 19.34 -10.99
CA TRP A 157 20.11 20.78 -10.75
C TRP A 157 19.28 21.58 -11.76
N GLN A 158 19.35 21.24 -13.04
CA GLN A 158 18.58 21.94 -14.08
C GLN A 158 17.07 21.76 -13.90
N THR A 159 16.63 20.60 -13.40
CA THR A 159 15.22 20.33 -13.08
C THR A 159 14.77 21.19 -11.90
N VAL A 160 15.57 21.26 -10.84
CA VAL A 160 15.30 22.10 -9.66
C VAL A 160 15.21 23.58 -10.07
N LEU A 161 16.20 24.08 -10.81
CA LEU A 161 16.23 25.46 -11.27
C LEU A 161 15.03 25.80 -12.17
N SER A 162 14.67 24.90 -13.08
CA SER A 162 13.52 25.08 -13.97
C SER A 162 12.20 25.10 -13.22
N SER A 163 12.06 24.25 -12.18
CA SER A 163 10.89 24.24 -11.30
C SER A 163 10.76 25.54 -10.50
N THR A 164 11.85 26.05 -9.92
CA THR A 164 11.83 27.34 -9.21
C THR A 164 11.52 28.50 -10.14
N LYS A 165 12.06 28.51 -11.37
CA LYS A 165 11.71 29.51 -12.40
C LYS A 165 10.22 29.47 -12.77
N ALA A 166 9.63 28.28 -12.87
CA ALA A 166 8.20 28.15 -13.11
C ALA A 166 7.36 28.70 -11.94
N ALA A 167 7.83 28.56 -10.71
CA ALA A 167 7.19 29.15 -9.54
C ALA A 167 7.28 30.68 -9.52
N LEU A 168 8.38 31.26 -10.00
CA LEU A 168 8.56 32.71 -10.15
C LEU A 168 7.59 33.34 -11.17
N ALA A 169 7.06 32.57 -12.13
CA ALA A 169 6.07 33.07 -13.08
C ALA A 169 4.74 33.50 -12.42
N TYR A 170 4.53 33.16 -11.15
CA TYR A 170 3.38 33.61 -10.35
C TYR A 170 3.61 34.92 -9.60
N ILE A 171 4.84 35.45 -9.63
CA ILE A 171 5.20 36.69 -8.97
C ILE A 171 5.02 37.83 -9.98
N GLY A 172 4.17 38.80 -9.64
CA GLY A 172 3.99 40.01 -10.45
C GLY A 172 5.21 40.94 -10.39
N GLU A 173 5.19 42.02 -11.17
CA GLU A 173 6.27 43.02 -11.19
C GLU A 173 6.45 43.71 -9.83
N GLU A 174 5.39 43.77 -9.04
CA GLU A 174 5.36 44.26 -7.66
C GLU A 174 5.97 43.30 -6.62
N GLY A 175 6.40 42.12 -7.06
CA GLY A 175 6.97 41.09 -6.19
C GLY A 175 5.94 40.32 -5.38
N ILE A 176 4.65 40.44 -5.68
CA ILE A 176 3.56 39.75 -4.95
C ILE A 176 3.16 38.49 -5.71
N PHE A 177 2.97 37.40 -4.97
CA PHE A 177 2.41 36.17 -5.54
C PHE A 177 0.93 36.32 -5.84
N SER A 178 0.53 35.91 -7.04
CA SER A 178 -0.87 35.83 -7.44
C SER A 178 -1.17 34.46 -8.04
N ARG A 179 -2.08 33.70 -7.42
CA ARG A 179 -2.57 32.43 -7.98
C ARG A 179 -3.23 32.57 -9.35
N GLY A 180 -3.66 33.79 -9.71
CA GLY A 180 -4.32 34.11 -10.97
C GLY A 180 -3.37 34.30 -12.15
N ALA A 181 -2.06 34.46 -11.89
CA ALA A 181 -1.06 34.65 -12.93
C ALA A 181 -0.93 33.43 -13.87
N TRP A 182 -1.22 32.22 -13.38
CA TRP A 182 -1.23 31.01 -14.20
C TRP A 182 -2.25 29.98 -13.70
N SER A 183 -2.77 29.12 -14.57
CA SER A 183 -3.92 28.23 -14.29
C SER A 183 -3.57 26.89 -13.59
N GLY A 184 -2.31 26.67 -13.20
CA GLY A 184 -1.88 25.42 -12.56
C GLY A 184 -2.61 25.10 -11.24
N TRP A 185 -2.65 23.82 -10.85
CA TRP A 185 -3.21 23.39 -9.57
C TRP A 185 -2.27 23.77 -8.41
N LYS A 186 -2.81 24.36 -7.34
CA LYS A 186 -2.08 24.69 -6.10
C LYS A 186 -2.71 23.94 -4.92
N PHE A 187 -1.93 23.05 -4.33
CA PHE A 187 -2.30 22.29 -3.15
C PHE A 187 -1.49 22.80 -1.95
N LEU A 188 -2.18 23.00 -0.82
CA LEU A 188 -1.56 23.31 0.46
C LEU A 188 -2.18 22.43 1.55
N ASP A 189 -3.52 22.41 1.58
CA ASP A 189 -4.30 21.53 2.45
C ASP A 189 -5.68 21.24 1.83
N TRP A 190 -6.38 20.23 2.34
CA TRP A 190 -7.77 19.89 2.03
C TRP A 190 -8.79 20.81 2.73
N ALA A 191 -8.39 22.02 3.11
CA ALA A 191 -9.26 23.05 3.64
C ALA A 191 -9.92 23.84 2.48
N LYS A 192 -11.26 23.81 2.44
CA LYS A 192 -12.06 24.38 1.34
C LYS A 192 -11.95 25.91 1.25
N GLU A 193 -11.91 26.59 2.39
CA GLU A 193 -11.93 28.06 2.50
C GLU A 193 -10.54 28.67 2.68
N LEU A 194 -9.49 27.84 2.60
CA LEU A 194 -8.13 28.29 2.79
C LEU A 194 -7.70 29.21 1.64
N ASP A 195 -7.38 30.46 1.98
CA ASP A 195 -6.64 31.30 1.05
C ASP A 195 -5.22 30.75 0.88
N ARG A 196 -4.83 30.56 -0.37
CA ARG A 196 -3.57 29.88 -0.71
C ARG A 196 -2.50 30.85 -1.14
N ASP A 197 -2.81 32.13 -1.36
CA ASP A 197 -1.84 33.07 -1.91
C ASP A 197 -0.70 33.33 -0.93
N ALA A 198 -1.03 33.59 0.35
CA ALA A 198 -0.01 33.76 1.38
C ALA A 198 0.86 32.50 1.60
N GLY A 199 0.21 31.32 1.66
CA GLY A 199 0.93 30.06 1.88
C GLY A 199 1.81 29.67 0.70
N MET A 200 1.32 29.85 -0.53
CA MET A 200 2.09 29.61 -1.74
C MET A 200 3.24 30.61 -1.90
N TYR A 201 3.03 31.88 -1.53
CA TYR A 201 4.10 32.87 -1.54
C TYR A 201 5.24 32.47 -0.59
N GLY A 202 4.90 32.00 0.62
CA GLY A 202 5.86 31.44 1.56
C GLY A 202 6.65 30.27 0.98
N LEU A 203 5.98 29.37 0.24
CA LEU A 203 6.64 28.25 -0.45
C LEU A 203 7.61 28.71 -1.54
N VAL A 204 7.27 29.76 -2.30
CA VAL A 204 8.18 30.33 -3.32
C VAL A 204 9.43 30.91 -2.67
N ILE A 205 9.27 31.70 -1.62
CA ILE A 205 10.39 32.28 -0.86
C ILE A 205 11.28 31.17 -0.29
N LEU A 206 10.67 30.15 0.31
CA LEU A 206 11.36 28.98 0.86
C LEU A 206 12.16 28.22 -0.20
N GLY A 207 11.59 28.05 -1.39
CA GLY A 207 12.25 27.40 -2.53
C GLY A 207 13.47 28.19 -3.03
N ILE A 208 13.37 29.52 -3.10
CA ILE A 208 14.48 30.39 -3.51
C ILE A 208 15.58 30.39 -2.46
N ALA A 209 15.24 30.57 -1.17
CA ALA A 209 16.20 30.54 -0.07
C ALA A 209 16.96 29.19 0.05
N GLY A 210 16.36 28.11 -0.47
CA GLY A 210 17.00 26.81 -0.60
C GLY A 210 18.19 26.80 -1.57
N LEU A 211 18.20 27.69 -2.58
CA LEU A 211 19.24 27.79 -3.61
C LEU A 211 20.49 28.56 -3.15
N ASP A 212 20.32 29.57 -2.30
CA ASP A 212 21.39 30.48 -1.85
C ASP A 212 22.43 29.86 -0.89
N GLY A 213 22.37 28.55 -0.64
CA GLY A 213 23.26 27.84 0.28
C GLY A 213 23.99 26.64 -0.33
N THR A 214 24.22 26.65 -1.64
CA THR A 214 25.07 25.68 -2.36
C THR A 214 26.49 26.19 -2.55
#